data_AF-A0AAY4EGU0-F1
#
_entry.id   AF-A0AAY4EGU0-F1
#
_cell.length_a   1.000
_cell.length_b   1.000
_cell.length_c   1.000
_cell.angle_alpha   90.00
_cell.angle_beta   90.00
_cell.angle_gamma   90.00
#
_symmetry.space_group_name_H-M   'P 1'
#
loop_
_entity.id
_entity.type
_entity.pdbx_description
1 polymer ?
#
loop_
_entity_poly.entity_id
_entity_poly.type
_entity_poly.pdbx_seq_one_letter_code
_entity_poly.pdbx_strand_id
1 'polypeptide(L)'
;MQGGGGGGVSVPKLQHCQREGEGKWGREGLVLREIILCFFHLAHFNLLQRSLSLSLSLSFSQALGSCYFIHESLKNIHHFDFKAKKFKKVLGKEIYSDTLESTPCWRRKSFLKTTFLRWCKWSRKGFIRTRWLLADCAFDLVNIHLFHDASNLVAWEKSPSVYSGTRQKALGYVLDRITDQRNEKVPYFLFGDFNFRLDSKQVIESLCSSATMQTVRATDTNEVDKVIFREMDNDRKVVLQLEKKLFSYVNQNVFRDNNGTPLLEFDKELSVFKERLHELEISFPPSYPYSEDHNEGKQYMNTRCPAWCDRILMSASAKDLVAKPDGEDKSISYDNIGPNVCMGDHKPVFLSFRITTGTGKPNANKHKCCVLQ
;
A
#
# COMPACT_ATOMS: atom_id res chain seq x y z
N MET A 1 -8.66 11.04 51.84
CA MET A 1 -8.14 9.89 51.06
C MET A 1 -8.54 10.09 49.62
N GLN A 2 -7.53 10.25 48.76
CA GLN A 2 -7.66 10.34 47.31
C GLN A 2 -8.05 8.96 46.75
N GLY A 3 -8.92 8.94 45.73
CA GLY A 3 -9.15 7.79 44.87
C GLY A 3 -9.17 8.28 43.42
N GLY A 4 -8.01 8.26 42.77
CA GLY A 4 -7.84 8.68 41.39
C GLY A 4 -8.45 7.68 40.42
N GLY A 5 -9.42 8.14 39.62
CA GLY A 5 -9.90 7.42 38.45
C GLY A 5 -8.93 7.60 37.28
N GLY A 6 -8.36 6.49 36.82
CA GLY A 6 -7.38 6.44 35.74
C GLY A 6 -7.89 7.08 34.44
N GLY A 7 -7.03 7.87 33.82
CA GLY A 7 -7.25 8.46 32.50
C GLY A 7 -7.42 7.37 31.44
N GLY A 8 -8.55 7.42 30.74
CA GLY A 8 -8.81 6.56 29.59
C GLY A 8 -7.83 6.84 28.47
N VAL A 9 -6.98 5.85 28.18
CA VAL A 9 -6.05 5.83 27.05
C VAL A 9 -6.84 5.76 25.74
N SER A 10 -6.61 6.73 24.85
CA SER A 10 -7.20 6.78 23.51
C SER A 10 -6.62 5.70 22.60
N VAL A 11 -7.48 4.83 22.09
CA VAL A 11 -7.14 3.74 21.17
C VAL A 11 -7.57 4.11 19.76
N PRO A 12 -6.66 4.37 18.80
CA PRO A 12 -6.99 4.38 17.38
C PRO A 12 -7.17 2.96 16.84
N LYS A 13 -8.35 2.65 16.29
CA LYS A 13 -8.58 1.52 15.38
C LYS A 13 -8.83 2.04 13.96
N LEU A 14 -8.44 1.21 12.99
CA LEU A 14 -8.76 1.39 11.58
C LEU A 14 -9.88 0.41 11.21
N GLN A 15 -11.05 0.93 10.81
CA GLN A 15 -12.12 0.12 10.27
C GLN A 15 -12.88 0.86 9.17
N HIS A 16 -13.38 0.11 8.17
CA HIS A 16 -14.39 0.57 7.22
C HIS A 16 -15.57 -0.42 7.18
N CYS A 17 -16.75 0.12 6.88
CA CYS A 17 -18.09 -0.47 7.04
C CYS A 17 -18.80 -0.52 5.66
N GLN A 18 -19.42 -1.65 5.31
CA GLN A 18 -20.31 -1.75 4.14
C GLN A 18 -21.63 -2.42 4.55
N ARG A 19 -22.74 -1.93 3.99
CA ARG A 19 -24.12 -2.35 4.27
C ARG A 19 -24.52 -3.54 3.39
N GLU A 20 -25.00 -4.62 4.02
CA GLU A 20 -25.83 -5.66 3.39
C GLU A 20 -27.30 -5.19 3.28
N GLY A 21 -28.06 -5.85 2.40
CA GLY A 21 -29.39 -5.47 1.89
C GLY A 21 -30.46 -5.01 2.89
N GLU A 22 -31.55 -4.53 2.31
CA GLU A 22 -32.71 -3.91 2.95
C GLU A 22 -33.18 -4.60 4.25
N GLY A 23 -32.63 -4.15 5.37
CA GLY A 23 -33.06 -4.52 6.72
C GLY A 23 -33.01 -3.27 7.60
N LYS A 24 -34.11 -2.99 8.29
CA LYS A 24 -34.22 -1.91 9.28
C LYS A 24 -33.15 -2.12 10.36
N TRP A 25 -32.20 -1.19 10.50
CA TRP A 25 -31.31 -1.16 11.66
C TRP A 25 -31.96 -0.32 12.77
N GLY A 26 -32.05 -0.90 13.96
CA GLY A 26 -32.49 -0.25 15.19
C GLY A 26 -31.54 0.86 15.64
N ARG A 27 -32.06 1.80 16.42
CA ARG A 27 -31.33 2.95 16.98
C ARG A 27 -30.30 2.47 18.00
N GLU A 28 -29.08 2.18 17.57
CA GLU A 28 -27.89 2.25 18.42
C GLU A 28 -26.84 3.09 17.70
N GLY A 29 -26.55 4.26 18.25
CA GLY A 29 -25.68 5.27 17.64
C GLY A 29 -24.21 4.87 17.68
N LEU A 30 -23.56 4.90 16.51
CA LEU A 30 -22.12 4.77 16.36
C LEU A 30 -21.40 6.01 16.91
N VAL A 31 -20.74 5.87 18.05
CA VAL A 31 -19.79 6.86 18.59
C VAL A 31 -18.42 6.55 17.98
N LEU A 32 -18.04 7.22 16.88
CA LEU A 32 -16.66 7.12 16.36
C LEU A 32 -15.69 7.80 17.36
N ARG A 33 -14.38 7.43 17.36
CA ARG A 33 -13.31 8.05 18.19
C ARG A 33 -11.89 8.11 17.52
N GLU A 34 -11.70 7.96 16.20
CA GLU A 34 -10.42 7.50 15.57
C GLU A 34 -9.97 8.12 14.19
N ILE A 35 -8.67 8.30 13.89
CA ILE A 35 -8.19 8.61 12.50
C ILE A 35 -8.24 7.35 11.64
N ILE A 36 -8.90 7.43 10.49
CA ILE A 36 -8.90 6.40 9.46
C ILE A 36 -8.09 6.90 8.26
N LEU A 37 -6.95 6.25 8.03
CA LEU A 37 -6.15 6.36 6.81
C LEU A 37 -6.64 5.29 5.84
N CYS A 38 -7.54 5.64 4.93
CA CYS A 38 -7.99 4.72 3.89
C CYS A 38 -7.41 5.10 2.53
N PHE A 39 -6.74 4.13 1.91
CA PHE A 39 -6.36 4.17 0.50
C PHE A 39 -7.49 3.55 -0.34
N PHE A 40 -7.85 4.24 -1.43
CA PHE A 40 -8.75 3.69 -2.44
C PHE A 40 -8.12 3.87 -3.81
N HIS A 41 -8.01 2.78 -4.57
CA HIS A 41 -7.92 2.89 -6.02
C HIS A 41 -9.26 3.48 -6.49
N LEU A 42 -9.23 4.60 -7.22
CA LEU A 42 -10.41 5.45 -7.46
C LEU A 42 -11.58 4.76 -8.17
N ALA A 43 -11.35 3.63 -8.86
CA ALA A 43 -12.43 2.79 -9.39
C ALA A 43 -13.38 2.28 -8.28
N HIS A 44 -12.86 2.05 -7.07
CA HIS A 44 -13.60 1.55 -5.90
C HIS A 44 -14.11 2.66 -4.98
N PHE A 45 -13.76 3.92 -5.23
CA PHE A 45 -14.26 5.08 -4.47
C PHE A 45 -15.79 5.25 -4.60
N ASN A 46 -16.36 4.89 -5.76
CA ASN A 46 -17.80 4.93 -6.01
C ASN A 46 -18.60 3.97 -5.08
N LEU A 47 -18.00 2.86 -4.64
CA LEU A 47 -18.61 1.94 -3.67
C LEU A 47 -18.65 2.56 -2.25
N LEU A 48 -17.60 3.26 -1.85
CA LEU A 48 -17.50 3.92 -0.54
C LEU A 48 -18.43 5.13 -0.39
N GLN A 49 -18.57 5.91 -1.46
CA GLN A 49 -19.45 7.08 -1.50
C GLN A 49 -20.90 6.71 -1.14
N ARG A 50 -21.34 5.52 -1.58
CA ARG A 50 -22.69 5.00 -1.33
C ARG A 50 -22.87 4.45 0.10
N SER A 51 -21.82 3.96 0.77
CA SER A 51 -21.91 3.37 2.11
C SER A 51 -21.88 4.39 3.25
N LEU A 52 -21.19 5.52 3.08
CA LEU A 52 -21.02 6.54 4.12
C LEU A 52 -21.99 7.73 4.04
N SER A 53 -23.03 7.66 3.18
CA SER A 53 -23.95 8.79 2.93
C SER A 53 -23.25 10.11 2.59
N LEU A 54 -22.07 10.03 1.95
CA LEU A 54 -21.28 11.18 1.56
C LEU A 54 -21.72 11.66 0.18
N SER A 55 -22.33 12.86 0.09
CA SER A 55 -22.55 13.54 -1.18
C SER A 55 -21.22 14.12 -1.69
N LEU A 56 -20.53 13.39 -2.56
CA LEU A 56 -19.26 13.80 -3.17
C LEU A 56 -19.24 13.31 -4.62
N SER A 57 -19.75 14.10 -5.56
CA SER A 57 -19.54 13.82 -6.99
C SER A 57 -18.10 14.16 -7.36
N LEU A 58 -17.24 13.15 -7.51
CA LEU A 58 -15.87 13.32 -7.96
C LEU A 58 -15.63 12.50 -9.23
N SER A 59 -15.66 13.16 -10.38
CA SER A 59 -15.22 12.57 -11.65
C SER A 59 -13.71 12.72 -11.78
N PHE A 60 -12.94 11.66 -11.55
CA PHE A 60 -11.48 11.70 -11.69
C PHE A 60 -10.96 10.64 -12.66
N SER A 61 -10.11 11.05 -13.60
CA SER A 61 -9.41 10.15 -14.55
C SER A 61 -8.01 9.69 -14.08
N GLN A 62 -7.61 9.94 -12.82
CA GLN A 62 -6.23 9.79 -12.36
C GLN A 62 -6.11 8.83 -11.17
N ALA A 63 -5.11 7.93 -11.18
CA ALA A 63 -4.97 6.80 -10.25
C ALA A 63 -4.18 7.10 -8.95
N LEU A 64 -4.05 8.37 -8.57
CA LEU A 64 -3.34 8.81 -7.36
C LEU A 64 -4.24 9.79 -6.62
N GLY A 65 -4.80 9.35 -5.49
CA GLY A 65 -5.62 10.14 -4.59
C GLY A 65 -5.53 9.61 -3.18
N SER A 66 -5.73 10.48 -2.19
CA SER A 66 -5.70 10.12 -0.78
C SER A 66 -6.92 10.71 -0.08
N CYS A 67 -7.56 9.92 0.78
CA CYS A 67 -8.63 10.38 1.64
C CYS A 67 -8.20 10.22 3.10
N TYR A 68 -8.36 11.28 3.88
CA TYR A 68 -8.01 11.29 5.30
C TYR A 68 -9.30 11.52 6.07
N PHE A 69 -9.68 10.53 6.88
CA PHE A 69 -10.82 10.65 7.77
C PHE A 69 -10.27 10.87 9.17
N ILE A 70 -10.62 12.00 9.75
CA ILE A 70 -10.11 12.41 11.05
C ILE A 70 -11.30 12.54 11.98
N HIS A 71 -11.27 11.78 13.06
CA HIS A 71 -12.36 11.81 14.00
C HIS A 71 -12.32 13.01 14.94
N GLU A 72 -13.50 13.50 15.31
CA GLU A 72 -13.69 14.70 16.14
C GLU A 72 -13.09 14.63 17.56
N SER A 73 -12.78 13.41 18.03
CA SER A 73 -12.09 13.16 19.31
C SER A 73 -10.68 13.72 19.29
N LEU A 74 -10.05 13.78 18.12
CA LEU A 74 -8.70 14.29 17.97
C LEU A 74 -8.73 15.82 17.89
N LYS A 75 -7.92 16.43 18.73
CA LYS A 75 -7.78 17.88 18.83
C LYS A 75 -6.41 18.29 18.29
N ASN A 76 -6.28 19.58 17.96
CA ASN A 76 -5.00 20.19 17.54
C ASN A 76 -4.36 19.53 16.32
N ILE A 77 -5.19 19.13 15.35
CA ILE A 77 -4.73 18.63 14.05
C ILE A 77 -4.24 19.80 13.20
N HIS A 78 -3.03 19.67 12.66
CA HIS A 78 -2.51 20.60 11.69
C HIS A 78 -1.99 19.89 10.45
N HIS A 79 -2.16 20.56 9.31
CA HIS A 79 -1.68 20.13 8.02
C HIS A 79 -0.64 21.15 7.52
N PHE A 80 0.47 20.67 6.96
CA PHE A 80 1.60 21.50 6.60
C PHE A 80 1.45 22.11 5.21
N ASP A 81 1.57 23.44 5.14
CA ASP A 81 1.67 24.16 3.88
C ASP A 81 3.14 24.14 3.41
N PHE A 82 3.44 23.38 2.35
CA PHE A 82 4.79 23.26 1.79
C PHE A 82 5.30 24.52 1.08
N LYS A 83 4.40 25.44 0.68
CA LYS A 83 4.76 26.73 0.05
C LYS A 83 5.06 27.77 1.12
N ALA A 84 4.18 27.91 2.11
CA ALA A 84 4.33 28.82 3.23
C ALA A 84 5.28 28.28 4.33
N LYS A 85 5.66 27.01 4.25
CA LYS A 85 6.53 26.29 5.19
C LYS A 85 6.03 26.38 6.64
N LYS A 86 4.72 26.24 6.85
CA LYS A 86 4.11 26.34 8.17
C LYS A 86 2.93 25.40 8.33
N PHE A 87 2.69 24.96 9.56
CA PHE A 87 1.48 24.22 9.91
C PHE A 87 0.26 25.14 9.93
N LYS A 88 -0.84 24.65 9.37
CA LYS A 88 -2.16 25.27 9.39
C LYS A 88 -3.13 24.34 10.11
N LYS A 89 -3.94 24.89 11.00
CA LYS A 89 -4.97 24.13 11.70
C LYS A 89 -6.00 23.62 10.70
N VAL A 90 -6.36 22.35 10.79
CA VAL A 90 -7.40 21.76 9.95
C VAL A 90 -8.76 22.10 10.54
N LEU A 91 -9.67 22.60 9.71
CA LEU A 91 -11.01 23.02 10.10
C LEU A 91 -12.07 22.30 9.26
N GLY A 92 -12.82 21.38 9.88
CA GLY A 92 -13.94 20.71 9.23
C GLY A 92 -13.53 19.84 8.03
N LYS A 93 -14.34 19.88 6.97
CA LYS A 93 -14.16 19.10 5.74
C LYS A 93 -13.42 19.92 4.70
N GLU A 94 -12.27 19.42 4.25
CA GLU A 94 -11.50 20.00 3.15
C GLU A 94 -11.51 19.04 1.95
N ILE A 95 -11.90 19.52 0.77
CA ILE A 95 -11.87 18.75 -0.49
C ILE A 95 -11.02 19.52 -1.49
N TYR A 96 -10.06 18.84 -2.10
CA TYR A 96 -9.18 19.40 -3.13
C TYR A 96 -9.25 18.53 -4.39
N SER A 97 -10.08 18.94 -5.37
CA SER A 97 -10.30 18.17 -6.60
C SER A 97 -9.49 18.69 -7.80
N ASP A 98 -9.60 19.99 -8.09
CA ASP A 98 -9.26 20.52 -9.42
C ASP A 98 -8.00 21.41 -9.46
N THR A 99 -7.30 21.55 -8.34
CA THR A 99 -6.12 22.43 -8.18
C THR A 99 -4.93 21.74 -7.50
N LEU A 100 -4.71 20.45 -7.79
CA LEU A 100 -3.64 19.68 -7.11
C LEU A 100 -2.22 20.22 -7.34
N GLU A 101 -1.93 20.88 -8.47
CA GLU A 101 -0.59 21.44 -8.77
C GLU A 101 -0.35 22.80 -8.08
N SER A 102 -1.42 23.55 -7.79
CA SER A 102 -1.36 24.87 -7.15
C SER A 102 -1.69 24.85 -5.66
N THR A 103 -2.14 23.71 -5.12
CA THR A 103 -2.49 23.57 -3.70
C THR A 103 -1.24 23.52 -2.82
N PRO A 104 -1.03 24.50 -1.91
CA PRO A 104 0.21 24.62 -1.14
C PRO A 104 0.47 23.47 -0.15
N CYS A 105 -0.57 22.79 0.31
CA CYS A 105 -0.51 21.77 1.38
C CYS A 105 0.02 20.40 0.93
N TRP A 106 0.26 20.19 -0.36
CA TRP A 106 0.57 18.86 -0.90
C TRP A 106 1.70 18.95 -1.91
N ARG A 107 2.58 17.95 -1.92
CA ARG A 107 3.59 17.81 -2.99
C ARG A 107 3.27 16.58 -3.81
N ARG A 108 2.66 16.82 -4.98
CA ARG A 108 2.51 15.80 -6.02
C ARG A 108 3.65 15.91 -7.01
N LYS A 109 4.25 14.77 -7.35
CA LYS A 109 5.21 14.68 -8.46
C LYS A 109 4.92 13.44 -9.28
N SER A 110 4.66 13.66 -10.57
CA SER A 110 4.71 12.58 -11.55
C SER A 110 6.17 12.22 -11.83
N PHE A 111 6.43 10.95 -12.11
CA PHE A 111 7.76 10.52 -12.53
C PHE A 111 8.06 11.09 -13.92
N LEU A 112 9.13 11.90 -14.01
CA LEU A 112 9.57 12.54 -15.26
C LEU A 112 9.98 11.48 -16.28
N LYS A 113 9.33 11.54 -17.44
CA LYS A 113 9.38 10.53 -18.51
C LYS A 113 10.81 10.26 -19.01
N THR A 114 11.59 11.32 -19.22
CA THR A 114 12.97 11.26 -19.73
C THR A 114 13.95 10.54 -18.80
N THR A 115 13.62 10.45 -17.49
CA THR A 115 14.48 9.84 -16.48
C THR A 115 14.16 8.37 -16.23
N PHE A 116 12.91 7.94 -16.41
CA PHE A 116 12.46 6.60 -15.97
C PHE A 116 12.04 5.64 -17.12
N LEU A 117 11.56 6.14 -18.27
CA LEU A 117 11.10 5.29 -19.37
C LEU A 117 11.36 5.93 -20.75
N ARG A 118 12.19 5.29 -21.60
CA ARG A 118 12.47 5.75 -22.99
C ARG A 118 11.28 5.64 -23.96
N TRP A 119 10.22 4.89 -23.59
CA TRP A 119 9.23 4.38 -24.56
C TRP A 119 7.79 4.86 -24.34
N CYS A 120 7.50 5.74 -23.37
CA CYS A 120 6.12 6.11 -23.03
C CYS A 120 5.94 7.62 -22.81
N LYS A 121 5.05 8.24 -23.59
CA LYS A 121 4.87 9.70 -23.63
C LYS A 121 3.96 10.27 -22.53
N TRP A 122 3.23 9.48 -21.73
CA TRP A 122 2.40 9.97 -20.62
C TRP A 122 2.24 8.87 -19.55
N SER A 123 2.61 9.12 -18.29
CA SER A 123 2.48 8.14 -17.21
C SER A 123 1.70 8.74 -16.04
N ARG A 124 0.66 8.03 -15.57
CA ARG A 124 -0.13 8.39 -14.38
C ARG A 124 0.55 8.00 -13.06
N LYS A 125 1.80 7.52 -13.11
CA LYS A 125 2.60 7.06 -11.97
C LYS A 125 3.32 8.23 -11.28
N GLY A 126 3.50 8.14 -9.98
CA GLY A 126 4.06 9.22 -9.17
C GLY A 126 3.85 9.01 -7.68
N PHE A 127 3.95 10.10 -6.93
CA PHE A 127 3.62 10.11 -5.51
C PHE A 127 2.95 11.43 -5.09
N ILE A 128 2.22 11.36 -3.98
CA ILE A 128 1.63 12.50 -3.27
C ILE A 128 2.15 12.46 -1.83
N ARG A 129 2.74 13.57 -1.38
CA ARG A 129 3.16 13.75 0.01
C ARG A 129 2.27 14.78 0.71
N THR A 130 1.86 14.41 1.91
CA THR A 130 1.29 15.30 2.92
C THR A 130 2.14 15.27 4.17
N ARG A 131 2.05 16.33 4.98
CA ARG A 131 2.70 16.38 6.29
C ARG A 131 1.71 16.82 7.34
N TRP A 132 1.57 16.01 8.37
CA TRP A 132 0.60 16.19 9.44
C TRP A 132 1.33 16.42 10.75
N LEU A 133 0.69 17.20 11.61
CA LEU A 133 1.03 17.32 13.02
C LEU A 133 -0.19 16.90 13.83
N LEU A 134 -0.07 15.77 14.50
CA LEU A 134 -1.12 15.11 15.26
C LEU A 134 -0.57 14.73 16.63
N ALA A 135 -1.24 15.13 17.71
CA ALA A 135 -0.79 14.83 19.08
C ALA A 135 0.69 15.19 19.35
N ASP A 136 1.10 16.37 18.86
CA ASP A 136 2.49 16.87 18.89
C ASP A 136 3.53 15.99 18.17
N CYS A 137 3.07 15.08 17.31
CA CYS A 137 3.89 14.27 16.45
C CYS A 137 3.74 14.73 14.99
N ALA A 138 4.84 15.23 14.42
CA ALA A 138 4.91 15.59 13.01
C ALA A 138 5.37 14.38 12.19
N PHE A 139 4.68 14.06 11.10
CA PHE A 139 5.08 12.99 10.19
C PHE A 139 4.58 13.22 8.76
N ASP A 140 5.26 12.61 7.80
CA ASP A 140 4.86 12.60 6.39
C ASP A 140 4.08 11.34 6.06
N LEU A 141 3.04 11.51 5.25
CA LEU A 141 2.28 10.44 4.62
C LEU A 141 2.47 10.57 3.11
N VAL A 142 3.06 9.53 2.51
CA VAL A 142 3.50 9.52 1.11
C VAL A 142 2.78 8.40 0.35
N ASN A 143 1.74 8.75 -0.39
CA ASN A 143 1.03 7.82 -1.27
C ASN A 143 1.80 7.66 -2.58
N ILE A 144 2.13 6.44 -2.97
CA ILE A 144 2.95 6.09 -4.12
C ILE A 144 2.17 5.19 -5.07
N HIS A 145 2.39 5.39 -6.38
CA HIS A 145 1.92 4.49 -7.42
C HIS A 145 3.06 4.28 -8.43
N LEU A 146 3.73 3.13 -8.37
CA LEU A 146 4.89 2.79 -9.21
C LEU A 146 4.49 2.03 -10.48
N PHE A 147 5.47 1.80 -11.36
CA PHE A 147 5.27 1.19 -12.67
C PHE A 147 4.92 -0.31 -12.58
N HIS A 148 3.96 -0.74 -13.39
CA HIS A 148 3.53 -2.14 -13.48
C HIS A 148 4.18 -2.83 -14.68
N ASP A 149 4.30 -4.16 -14.61
CA ASP A 149 4.81 -4.98 -15.70
C ASP A 149 3.85 -5.02 -16.90
N ALA A 150 4.38 -4.72 -18.07
CA ALA A 150 3.60 -4.72 -19.32
C ALA A 150 3.37 -6.13 -19.90
N SER A 151 4.26 -7.10 -19.60
CA SER A 151 4.24 -8.45 -20.15
C SER A 151 4.73 -9.47 -19.13
N ASN A 152 3.95 -10.52 -18.86
CA ASN A 152 4.41 -11.63 -17.99
C ASN A 152 5.59 -12.39 -18.63
N LEU A 153 5.58 -12.55 -19.96
CA LEU A 153 6.66 -13.20 -20.69
C LEU A 153 8.00 -12.48 -20.52
N VAL A 154 7.99 -11.15 -20.64
CA VAL A 154 9.20 -10.34 -20.47
C VAL A 154 9.66 -10.35 -19.02
N ALA A 155 8.72 -10.32 -18.06
CA ALA A 155 9.03 -10.40 -16.63
C ALA A 155 9.70 -11.74 -16.27
N TRP A 156 9.25 -12.84 -16.86
CA TRP A 156 9.83 -14.17 -16.69
C TRP A 156 11.18 -14.33 -17.43
N GLU A 157 11.25 -13.96 -18.70
CA GLU A 157 12.46 -14.10 -19.52
C GLU A 157 13.62 -13.27 -18.97
N LYS A 158 13.33 -12.04 -18.51
CA LYS A 158 14.30 -11.09 -17.98
C LYS A 158 14.17 -10.95 -16.47
N SER A 159 13.95 -12.06 -15.74
CA SER A 159 13.77 -12.02 -14.28
C SER A 159 15.09 -11.74 -13.53
N PRO A 160 15.10 -10.88 -12.49
CA PRO A 160 14.00 -10.04 -12.03
C PRO A 160 13.60 -9.01 -13.08
N SER A 161 12.28 -8.83 -13.29
CA SER A 161 11.73 -8.03 -14.39
C SER A 161 12.43 -6.69 -14.60
N VAL A 162 12.56 -6.27 -15.86
CA VAL A 162 13.04 -4.92 -16.24
C VAL A 162 12.28 -3.82 -15.48
N TYR A 163 11.00 -4.01 -15.20
CA TYR A 163 10.20 -3.07 -14.43
C TYR A 163 10.60 -3.00 -12.95
N SER A 164 11.18 -4.06 -12.38
CA SER A 164 11.73 -4.00 -11.03
C SER A 164 12.84 -2.96 -10.91
N GLY A 165 13.79 -2.95 -11.85
CA GLY A 165 14.83 -1.91 -11.88
C GLY A 165 14.26 -0.50 -12.08
N THR A 166 13.17 -0.36 -12.83
CA THR A 166 12.46 0.93 -12.96
C THR A 166 11.76 1.33 -11.66
N ARG A 167 11.09 0.41 -10.96
CA ARG A 167 10.46 0.65 -9.65
C ARG A 167 11.50 1.02 -8.61
N GLN A 168 12.63 0.33 -8.57
CA GLN A 168 13.77 0.65 -7.70
C GLN A 168 14.24 2.09 -7.94
N LYS A 169 14.53 2.48 -9.18
CA LYS A 169 14.94 3.87 -9.51
C LYS A 169 13.87 4.89 -9.10
N ALA A 170 12.60 4.58 -9.35
CA ALA A 170 11.48 5.47 -9.02
C ALA A 170 11.33 5.65 -7.50
N LEU A 171 11.38 4.56 -6.73
CA LEU A 171 11.31 4.60 -5.27
C LEU A 171 12.52 5.36 -4.68
N GLY A 172 13.73 5.09 -5.18
CA GLY A 172 14.93 5.85 -4.81
C GLY A 172 14.76 7.36 -5.03
N TYR A 173 14.22 7.75 -6.19
CA TYR A 173 13.89 9.14 -6.46
C TYR A 173 12.86 9.73 -5.48
N VAL A 174 11.81 8.99 -5.12
CA VAL A 174 10.84 9.46 -4.11
C VAL A 174 11.55 9.71 -2.78
N LEU A 175 12.36 8.75 -2.32
CA LEU A 175 13.10 8.86 -1.06
C LEU A 175 13.99 10.09 -1.05
N ASP A 176 14.80 10.30 -2.09
CA ASP A 176 15.70 11.45 -2.18
C ASP A 176 14.96 12.78 -2.18
N ARG A 177 13.74 12.82 -2.76
CA ARG A 177 12.88 14.02 -2.72
C ARG A 177 12.26 14.28 -1.36
N ILE A 178 11.88 13.23 -0.61
CA ILE A 178 11.23 13.43 0.69
C ILE A 178 12.25 13.67 1.80
N THR A 179 13.47 13.13 1.67
CA THR A 179 14.59 13.30 2.62
C THR A 179 15.57 14.42 2.24
N ASP A 180 15.22 15.27 1.28
CA ASP A 180 16.02 16.42 0.86
C ASP A 180 16.34 17.32 2.05
N GLN A 181 17.64 17.52 2.32
CA GLN A 181 18.17 18.19 3.51
C GLN A 181 17.68 19.64 3.67
N ARG A 182 17.19 20.26 2.60
CA ARG A 182 16.63 21.63 2.64
C ARG A 182 15.26 21.71 3.33
N ASN A 183 14.63 20.57 3.62
CA ASN A 183 13.38 20.50 4.35
C ASN A 183 13.60 19.82 5.71
N GLU A 184 12.82 20.21 6.71
CA GLU A 184 12.80 19.55 8.02
C GLU A 184 12.51 18.05 7.85
N LYS A 185 13.34 17.21 8.45
CA LYS A 185 13.17 15.75 8.45
C LYS A 185 12.21 15.36 9.56
N VAL A 186 11.15 14.66 9.19
CA VAL A 186 10.17 14.07 10.12
C VAL A 186 10.01 12.58 9.77
N PRO A 187 9.52 11.74 10.69
CA PRO A 187 9.09 10.38 10.40
C PRO A 187 8.20 10.31 9.16
N TYR A 188 8.35 9.29 8.32
CA TYR A 188 7.55 9.17 7.10
C TYR A 188 7.05 7.74 6.86
N PHE A 189 5.80 7.65 6.41
CA PHE A 189 5.15 6.42 5.97
C PHE A 189 4.93 6.51 4.46
N LEU A 190 5.41 5.52 3.71
CA LEU A 190 5.14 5.34 2.30
C LEU A 190 4.08 4.26 2.15
N PHE A 191 3.02 4.53 1.41
CA PHE A 191 1.95 3.56 1.20
C PHE A 191 1.40 3.66 -0.21
N GLY A 192 0.64 2.64 -0.64
CA GLY A 192 -0.03 2.61 -1.93
C GLY A 192 0.44 1.44 -2.80
N ASP A 193 0.25 1.58 -4.11
CA ASP A 193 0.57 0.54 -5.09
C ASP A 193 2.03 0.65 -5.54
N PHE A 194 2.90 -0.08 -4.86
CA PHE A 194 4.31 -0.23 -5.22
C PHE A 194 4.50 -1.07 -6.48
N ASN A 195 3.48 -1.83 -6.90
CA ASN A 195 3.57 -2.78 -8.00
C ASN A 195 4.75 -3.76 -7.86
N PHE A 196 5.26 -4.00 -6.64
CA PHE A 196 6.29 -5.00 -6.41
C PHE A 196 5.78 -6.38 -6.82
N ARG A 197 6.63 -7.12 -7.54
CA ARG A 197 6.33 -8.44 -8.06
C ARG A 197 7.30 -9.44 -7.48
N LEU A 198 6.84 -10.68 -7.41
CA LEU A 198 7.73 -11.80 -7.12
C LEU A 198 8.71 -12.01 -8.28
N ASP A 199 9.90 -12.54 -7.97
CA ASP A 199 10.84 -13.04 -8.98
C ASP A 199 10.15 -14.12 -9.83
N SER A 200 9.67 -13.72 -11.00
CA SER A 200 8.74 -14.50 -11.80
C SER A 200 9.36 -15.81 -12.29
N LYS A 201 10.67 -15.81 -12.54
CA LYS A 201 11.39 -17.02 -12.93
C LYS A 201 11.47 -18.01 -11.77
N GLN A 202 11.91 -17.57 -10.59
CA GLN A 202 12.05 -18.45 -9.43
C GLN A 202 10.69 -18.99 -8.94
N VAL A 203 9.65 -18.17 -8.96
CA VAL A 203 8.28 -18.61 -8.66
C VAL A 203 7.83 -19.69 -9.63
N ILE A 204 7.99 -19.48 -10.94
CA ILE A 204 7.56 -20.45 -11.94
C ILE A 204 8.37 -21.75 -11.82
N GLU A 205 9.68 -21.67 -11.61
CA GLU A 205 10.54 -22.85 -11.37
C GLU A 205 10.09 -23.65 -10.14
N SER A 206 9.71 -22.96 -9.06
CA SER A 206 9.17 -23.61 -7.85
C SER A 206 7.81 -24.26 -8.10
N LEU A 207 6.87 -23.52 -8.69
CA LEU A 207 5.49 -23.98 -8.96
C LEU A 207 5.40 -25.08 -10.03
N CYS A 208 6.38 -25.15 -10.94
CA CYS A 208 6.40 -26.05 -12.10
C CYS A 208 7.58 -27.03 -12.07
N SER A 209 8.13 -27.32 -10.88
CA SER A 209 9.33 -28.17 -10.71
C SER A 209 9.22 -29.58 -11.33
N SER A 210 8.00 -30.15 -11.40
CA SER A 210 7.72 -31.45 -12.03
C SER A 210 7.12 -31.34 -13.44
N ALA A 211 7.28 -30.20 -14.11
CA ALA A 211 6.71 -29.94 -15.43
C ALA A 211 7.79 -29.65 -16.49
N THR A 212 7.48 -30.00 -17.74
CA THR A 212 8.28 -29.68 -18.93
C THR A 212 7.77 -28.43 -19.60
N MET A 213 8.70 -27.55 -19.96
CA MET A 213 8.42 -26.28 -20.62
C MET A 213 8.36 -26.44 -22.14
N GLN A 214 7.36 -25.82 -22.76
CA GLN A 214 7.21 -25.68 -24.21
C GLN A 214 7.00 -24.22 -24.58
N THR A 215 7.71 -23.75 -25.59
CA THR A 215 7.62 -22.38 -26.08
C THR A 215 6.92 -22.37 -27.44
N VAL A 216 5.88 -21.54 -27.55
CA VAL A 216 5.20 -21.25 -28.82
C VAL A 216 5.65 -19.88 -29.29
N ARG A 217 6.12 -19.80 -30.53
CA ARG A 217 6.63 -18.59 -31.16
C ARG A 217 5.66 -18.11 -32.25
N ALA A 218 5.55 -16.80 -32.40
CA ALA A 218 4.78 -16.19 -33.47
C ALA A 218 5.43 -16.52 -34.83
N THR A 219 4.62 -16.88 -35.81
CA THR A 219 5.09 -17.33 -37.14
C THR A 219 5.75 -16.23 -37.96
N ASP A 220 5.43 -14.97 -37.70
CA ASP A 220 5.87 -13.79 -38.43
C ASP A 220 7.10 -13.11 -37.81
N THR A 221 7.18 -13.04 -36.48
CA THR A 221 8.28 -12.33 -35.77
C THR A 221 9.28 -13.26 -35.08
N ASN A 222 8.97 -14.56 -34.97
CA ASN A 222 9.72 -15.54 -34.17
C ASN A 222 9.86 -15.16 -32.67
N GLU A 223 9.11 -14.15 -32.21
CA GLU A 223 9.01 -13.78 -30.81
C GLU A 223 8.22 -14.83 -30.03
N VAL A 224 8.54 -14.98 -28.74
CA VAL A 224 7.79 -15.89 -27.87
C VAL A 224 6.41 -15.29 -27.60
N ASP A 225 5.36 -15.98 -28.06
CA ASP A 225 3.97 -15.57 -27.85
C ASP A 225 3.38 -16.23 -26.60
N LYS A 226 3.81 -17.47 -26.31
CA LYS A 226 3.28 -18.27 -25.22
C LYS A 226 4.31 -19.26 -24.68
N VAL A 227 4.27 -19.47 -23.37
CA VAL A 227 5.03 -20.54 -22.68
C VAL A 227 4.04 -21.43 -21.94
N ILE A 228 4.20 -22.75 -22.08
CA ILE A 228 3.32 -23.77 -21.50
C ILE A 228 4.16 -24.73 -20.69
N PHE A 229 3.77 -24.99 -19.45
CA PHE A 229 4.35 -26.05 -18.62
C PHE A 229 3.37 -27.21 -18.53
N ARG A 230 3.85 -28.43 -18.78
CA ARG A 230 3.05 -29.67 -18.74
C ARG A 230 3.66 -30.71 -17.81
N GLU A 231 2.82 -31.41 -17.06
CA GLU A 231 3.27 -32.52 -16.18
C GLU A 231 4.06 -33.57 -16.97
N MET A 232 5.11 -34.12 -16.36
CA MET A 232 5.95 -35.16 -16.99
C MET A 232 5.28 -36.54 -17.00
N ASP A 233 4.63 -36.91 -15.90
CA ASP A 233 4.29 -38.32 -15.59
C ASP A 233 2.78 -38.64 -15.59
N ASN A 234 1.93 -37.68 -15.99
CA ASN A 234 0.46 -37.80 -16.06
C ASN A 234 -0.05 -37.59 -17.50
N ASP A 235 -1.34 -37.31 -17.72
CA ASP A 235 -1.96 -36.98 -19.04
C ASP A 235 -1.37 -35.73 -19.76
N ARG A 236 -0.15 -35.28 -19.40
CA ARG A 236 0.52 -34.05 -19.88
C ARG A 236 -0.36 -32.81 -19.74
N LYS A 237 -1.10 -32.76 -18.64
CA LYS A 237 -1.99 -31.64 -18.29
C LYS A 237 -1.19 -30.35 -18.21
N VAL A 238 -1.81 -29.26 -18.64
CA VAL A 238 -1.21 -27.92 -18.56
C VAL A 238 -1.23 -27.49 -17.09
N VAL A 239 -0.04 -27.25 -16.54
CA VAL A 239 0.17 -26.77 -15.17
C VAL A 239 0.15 -25.25 -15.13
N LEU A 240 0.88 -24.63 -16.07
CA LEU A 240 0.97 -23.19 -16.20
C LEU A 240 0.92 -22.80 -17.68
N GLN A 241 0.12 -21.78 -17.97
CA GLN A 241 0.14 -21.07 -19.24
C GLN A 241 0.51 -19.60 -19.01
N LEU A 242 1.57 -19.15 -19.68
CA LEU A 242 2.09 -17.80 -19.60
C LEU A 242 2.01 -17.13 -20.97
N GLU A 243 1.39 -15.96 -21.02
CA GLU A 243 1.35 -15.09 -22.20
C GLU A 243 1.53 -13.63 -21.75
N LYS A 244 1.59 -12.69 -22.69
CA LYS A 244 1.78 -11.27 -22.39
C LYS A 244 0.86 -10.73 -21.28
N LYS A 245 -0.41 -11.12 -21.29
CA LYS A 245 -1.40 -10.70 -20.26
C LYS A 245 -2.09 -11.87 -19.55
N LEU A 246 -1.55 -13.08 -19.67
CA LEU A 246 -2.09 -14.27 -19.04
C LEU A 246 -1.04 -14.92 -18.15
N PHE A 247 -1.44 -15.27 -16.95
CA PHE A 247 -0.76 -16.12 -15.99
C PHE A 247 -1.83 -17.07 -15.46
N SER A 248 -1.97 -18.23 -16.09
CA SER A 248 -2.99 -19.22 -15.73
C SER A 248 -2.30 -20.42 -15.12
N TYR A 249 -2.23 -20.43 -13.78
CA TYR A 249 -1.70 -21.54 -12.99
C TYR A 249 -2.86 -22.40 -12.47
N VAL A 250 -2.73 -23.71 -12.60
CA VAL A 250 -3.81 -24.65 -12.27
C VAL A 250 -4.18 -24.63 -10.78
N ASN A 251 -3.21 -24.44 -9.88
CA ASN A 251 -3.43 -24.46 -8.43
C ASN A 251 -3.31 -23.06 -7.81
N GLN A 252 -4.32 -22.22 -8.02
CA GLN A 252 -4.35 -20.86 -7.45
C GLN A 252 -4.36 -20.81 -5.91
N ASN A 253 -4.70 -21.92 -5.22
CA ASN A 253 -4.74 -21.95 -3.75
C ASN A 253 -3.36 -21.70 -3.13
N VAL A 254 -2.27 -22.08 -3.82
CA VAL A 254 -0.90 -21.90 -3.31
C VAL A 254 -0.58 -20.46 -2.91
N PHE A 255 -1.22 -19.47 -3.55
CA PHE A 255 -1.03 -18.06 -3.25
C PHE A 255 -1.79 -17.60 -2.00
N ARG A 256 -2.80 -18.34 -1.56
CA ARG A 256 -3.63 -18.02 -0.38
C ARG A 256 -3.29 -18.91 0.82
N ASP A 257 -2.88 -20.15 0.56
CA ASP A 257 -2.54 -21.11 1.60
C ASP A 257 -1.39 -20.56 2.45
N ASN A 258 -1.62 -20.50 3.76
CA ASN A 258 -0.73 -19.83 4.72
C ASN A 258 -0.35 -18.41 4.25
N ASN A 259 -1.32 -17.65 3.74
CA ASN A 259 -1.13 -16.31 3.17
C ASN A 259 -0.08 -16.23 2.05
N GLY A 260 0.29 -17.34 1.42
CA GLY A 260 1.39 -17.36 0.46
C GLY A 260 2.77 -17.15 1.08
N THR A 261 2.93 -17.24 2.42
CA THR A 261 4.21 -17.02 3.12
C THR A 261 5.42 -17.72 2.49
N PRO A 262 5.34 -18.98 2.00
CA PRO A 262 6.46 -19.60 1.30
C PRO A 262 6.94 -18.81 0.07
N LEU A 263 6.08 -18.05 -0.59
CA LEU A 263 6.41 -17.25 -1.77
C LEU A 263 7.06 -15.90 -1.43
N LEU A 264 7.06 -15.47 -0.16
CA LEU A 264 7.70 -14.23 0.27
C LEU A 264 9.23 -14.24 0.03
N GLU A 265 9.86 -15.41 -0.04
CA GLU A 265 11.28 -15.51 -0.40
C GLU A 265 11.58 -14.94 -1.79
N PHE A 266 10.58 -14.94 -2.68
CA PHE A 266 10.66 -14.39 -4.03
C PHE A 266 10.29 -12.90 -4.10
N ASP A 267 9.76 -12.31 -3.02
CA ASP A 267 9.54 -10.87 -2.90
C ASP A 267 10.83 -10.15 -2.51
N LYS A 268 11.65 -9.83 -3.53
CA LYS A 268 13.01 -9.32 -3.34
C LYS A 268 13.14 -7.82 -3.57
N GLU A 269 12.11 -7.13 -4.07
CA GLU A 269 12.25 -5.74 -4.51
C GLU A 269 12.53 -4.74 -3.38
N LEU A 270 11.98 -4.99 -2.18
CA LEU A 270 12.25 -4.16 -1.01
C LEU A 270 13.70 -4.30 -0.50
N SER A 271 14.39 -5.41 -0.83
CA SER A 271 15.68 -5.75 -0.25
C SER A 271 16.76 -4.68 -0.42
N VAL A 272 16.72 -3.97 -1.55
CA VAL A 272 17.67 -2.90 -1.88
C VAL A 272 17.50 -1.67 -0.98
N PHE A 273 16.37 -1.54 -0.29
CA PHE A 273 16.05 -0.40 0.58
C PHE A 273 16.05 -0.75 2.07
N LYS A 274 16.48 -1.96 2.47
CA LYS A 274 16.43 -2.43 3.87
C LYS A 274 17.12 -1.52 4.89
N GLU A 275 18.12 -0.74 4.47
CA GLU A 275 18.80 0.25 5.33
C GLU A 275 18.00 1.56 5.49
N ARG A 276 17.09 1.88 4.57
CA ARG A 276 16.32 3.14 4.55
C ARG A 276 14.87 2.95 4.94
N LEU A 277 14.31 1.78 4.67
CA LEU A 277 12.89 1.47 4.79
C LEU A 277 12.69 0.17 5.57
N HIS A 278 11.65 0.19 6.40
CA HIS A 278 11.18 -0.96 7.16
C HIS A 278 9.73 -1.26 6.83
N GLU A 279 9.36 -2.51 6.99
CA GLU A 279 7.99 -3.00 6.87
C GLU A 279 7.69 -3.89 8.08
N LEU A 280 6.43 -3.94 8.50
CA LEU A 280 6.00 -4.98 9.43
C LEU A 280 5.90 -6.32 8.70
N GLU A 281 5.90 -7.41 9.46
CA GLU A 281 5.70 -8.74 8.90
C GLU A 281 4.36 -8.82 8.17
N ILE A 282 4.38 -9.35 6.95
CA ILE A 282 3.17 -9.50 6.13
C ILE A 282 2.44 -10.75 6.58
N SER A 283 1.24 -10.57 7.14
CA SER A 283 0.39 -11.66 7.62
C SER A 283 -0.90 -11.82 6.80
N PHE A 284 -0.88 -11.39 5.54
CA PHE A 284 -2.03 -11.39 4.63
C PHE A 284 -1.62 -11.90 3.24
N PRO A 285 -2.54 -12.50 2.45
CA PRO A 285 -2.22 -13.03 1.13
C PRO A 285 -1.91 -11.93 0.12
N PRO A 286 -1.30 -12.25 -1.04
CA PRO A 286 -1.06 -11.31 -2.12
C PRO A 286 -2.29 -10.44 -2.40
N SER A 287 -2.09 -9.12 -2.49
CA SER A 287 -3.17 -8.13 -2.59
C SER A 287 -3.76 -8.01 -4.00
N TYR A 288 -3.12 -8.59 -5.01
CA TYR A 288 -3.46 -8.46 -6.43
C TYR A 288 -3.05 -9.74 -7.20
N PRO A 289 -3.75 -10.16 -8.29
CA PRO A 289 -4.95 -9.57 -8.89
C PRO A 289 -6.25 -10.34 -8.55
N TYR A 290 -7.10 -9.85 -7.65
CA TYR A 290 -8.36 -10.53 -7.32
C TYR A 290 -9.41 -10.43 -8.44
N SER A 291 -10.36 -11.37 -8.47
CA SER A 291 -11.54 -11.29 -9.35
C SER A 291 -12.39 -10.08 -8.99
N GLU A 292 -12.87 -9.38 -10.01
CA GLU A 292 -13.83 -8.30 -9.86
C GLU A 292 -15.28 -8.81 -9.82
N ASP A 293 -15.52 -10.11 -10.00
CA ASP A 293 -16.83 -10.71 -9.79
C ASP A 293 -17.18 -10.75 -8.29
N HIS A 294 -18.32 -10.15 -7.94
CA HIS A 294 -18.89 -10.16 -6.59
C HIS A 294 -19.05 -11.56 -5.98
N ASN A 295 -19.26 -12.60 -6.80
CA ASN A 295 -19.38 -13.99 -6.33
C ASN A 295 -18.03 -14.67 -6.09
N GLU A 296 -16.93 -14.05 -6.53
CA GLU A 296 -15.59 -14.64 -6.51
C GLU A 296 -14.61 -13.84 -5.64
N GLY A 297 -15.08 -13.24 -4.55
CA GLY A 297 -14.28 -12.33 -3.71
C GLY A 297 -12.99 -12.90 -3.12
N LYS A 298 -12.75 -14.21 -3.23
CA LYS A 298 -11.50 -14.89 -2.81
C LYS A 298 -10.57 -15.24 -3.99
N GLN A 299 -11.07 -15.27 -5.22
CA GLN A 299 -10.33 -15.79 -6.37
C GLN A 299 -9.39 -14.76 -6.98
N TYR A 300 -8.29 -15.23 -7.54
CA TYR A 300 -7.40 -14.41 -8.37
C TYR A 300 -7.81 -14.51 -9.84
N MET A 301 -7.68 -13.40 -10.56
CA MET A 301 -7.72 -13.39 -12.02
C MET A 301 -6.43 -14.00 -12.57
N ASN A 302 -6.54 -14.58 -13.77
CA ASN A 302 -5.37 -15.12 -14.48
C ASN A 302 -4.57 -14.04 -15.23
N THR A 303 -4.68 -12.75 -14.87
CA THR A 303 -4.03 -11.68 -15.63
C THR A 303 -2.54 -11.56 -15.31
N ARG A 304 -2.14 -11.83 -14.06
CA ARG A 304 -0.78 -11.70 -13.53
C ARG A 304 -0.54 -12.75 -12.45
N CYS A 305 0.73 -13.07 -12.20
CA CYS A 305 1.11 -13.82 -11.00
C CYS A 305 0.70 -13.01 -9.76
N PRO A 306 -0.01 -13.61 -8.78
CA PRO A 306 -0.35 -12.94 -7.54
C PRO A 306 0.90 -12.40 -6.82
N ALA A 307 0.80 -11.16 -6.31
CA ALA A 307 1.88 -10.49 -5.58
C ALA A 307 1.35 -9.48 -4.54
N TRP A 308 2.20 -9.12 -3.57
CA TRP A 308 1.94 -8.03 -2.62
C TRP A 308 2.32 -6.68 -3.23
N CYS A 309 1.46 -6.17 -4.11
CA CYS A 309 1.64 -4.88 -4.78
C CYS A 309 1.41 -3.70 -3.82
N ASP A 310 0.48 -3.84 -2.88
CA ASP A 310 0.02 -2.79 -1.98
C ASP A 310 0.72 -2.93 -0.62
N ARG A 311 1.48 -1.91 -0.22
CA ARG A 311 2.42 -2.00 0.92
C ARG A 311 2.38 -0.74 1.78
N ILE A 312 2.82 -0.86 3.03
CA ILE A 312 3.04 0.26 3.94
C ILE A 312 4.47 0.15 4.51
N LEU A 313 5.35 1.01 4.02
CA LEU A 313 6.75 1.08 4.40
C LEU A 313 7.01 2.31 5.27
N MET A 314 8.04 2.25 6.11
CA MET A 314 8.33 3.25 7.14
C MET A 314 9.79 3.64 7.16
N SER A 315 10.10 4.91 7.46
CA SER A 315 11.43 5.29 7.93
C SER A 315 11.75 4.63 9.28
N ALA A 316 13.02 4.54 9.66
CA ALA A 316 13.42 4.08 11.00
C ALA A 316 12.66 4.85 12.11
N SER A 317 12.65 6.18 12.03
CA SER A 317 11.93 7.02 12.98
C SER A 317 10.41 6.85 12.95
N ALA A 318 9.80 6.44 11.83
CA ALA A 318 8.38 6.13 11.77
C ALA A 318 8.08 4.74 12.35
N LYS A 319 8.99 3.78 12.16
CA LYS A 319 8.92 2.49 12.84
C LYS A 319 8.98 2.66 14.35
N ASP A 320 9.81 3.58 14.86
CA ASP A 320 9.86 3.90 16.29
C ASP A 320 8.55 4.50 16.81
N LEU A 321 7.79 5.23 15.98
CA LEU A 321 6.44 5.70 16.34
C LEU A 321 5.40 4.57 16.41
N VAL A 322 5.61 3.50 15.64
CA VAL A 322 4.78 2.30 15.65
C VAL A 322 5.22 1.35 16.77
N ALA A 323 6.46 1.46 17.24
CA ALA A 323 7.05 0.55 18.21
C ALA A 323 6.34 0.58 19.57
N LYS A 324 6.35 -0.59 20.21
CA LYS A 324 5.59 -0.93 21.42
C LYS A 324 6.14 -0.17 22.65
N PRO A 325 5.30 0.50 23.45
CA PRO A 325 5.56 0.61 24.88
C PRO A 325 5.44 -0.79 25.50
N ASP A 326 6.32 -1.15 26.44
CA ASP A 326 6.33 -2.46 27.08
C ASP A 326 4.92 -2.85 27.61
N GLY A 327 4.36 -3.96 27.12
CA GLY A 327 3.13 -4.58 27.64
C GLY A 327 1.85 -4.47 26.81
N GLU A 328 1.82 -3.79 25.65
CA GLU A 328 0.60 -3.62 24.83
C GLU A 328 0.67 -4.21 23.40
N ASP A 329 0.99 -5.51 23.30
CA ASP A 329 1.06 -6.24 22.01
C ASP A 329 -0.23 -6.24 21.18
N LYS A 330 -1.38 -5.88 21.76
CA LYS A 330 -2.70 -5.96 21.10
C LYS A 330 -3.06 -4.77 20.22
N SER A 331 -2.17 -3.80 20.02
CA SER A 331 -2.54 -2.49 19.46
C SER A 331 -2.07 -2.22 18.02
N ILE A 332 -1.26 -3.11 17.44
CA ILE A 332 -0.74 -2.95 16.07
C ILE A 332 -1.31 -4.04 15.17
N SER A 333 -1.74 -3.68 13.97
CA SER A 333 -2.24 -4.62 12.97
C SER A 333 -1.83 -4.18 11.57
N TYR A 334 -1.25 -5.08 10.78
CA TYR A 334 -0.89 -4.87 9.38
C TYR A 334 -1.50 -5.97 8.54
N ASP A 335 -2.59 -5.66 7.83
CA ASP A 335 -3.44 -6.66 7.20
C ASP A 335 -4.17 -6.08 5.98
N ASN A 336 -4.92 -6.91 5.26
CA ASN A 336 -5.81 -6.49 4.19
C ASN A 336 -7.28 -6.39 4.69
N ILE A 337 -8.08 -5.64 3.93
CA ILE A 337 -9.51 -5.45 4.22
C ILE A 337 -10.34 -6.30 3.27
N GLY A 338 -11.37 -6.95 3.81
CA GLY A 338 -12.32 -7.73 3.02
C GLY A 338 -11.70 -8.97 2.38
N PRO A 339 -11.04 -9.87 3.14
CA PRO A 339 -10.39 -11.06 2.58
C PRO A 339 -11.37 -11.93 1.78
N ASN A 340 -12.65 -11.91 2.15
CA ASN A 340 -13.71 -12.73 1.55
C ASN A 340 -14.67 -11.96 0.62
N VAL A 341 -14.46 -10.65 0.42
CA VAL A 341 -15.40 -9.75 -0.27
C VAL A 341 -14.75 -9.19 -1.53
N CYS A 342 -15.46 -9.15 -2.66
CA CYS A 342 -14.94 -8.47 -3.85
C CYS A 342 -14.74 -6.97 -3.55
N MET A 343 -13.48 -6.51 -3.58
CA MET A 343 -13.08 -5.11 -3.34
C MET A 343 -12.46 -4.47 -4.58
N GLY A 344 -12.49 -5.17 -5.72
CA GLY A 344 -11.67 -4.88 -6.89
C GLY A 344 -10.57 -5.90 -7.13
N ASP A 345 -9.77 -5.63 -8.15
CA ASP A 345 -8.58 -6.42 -8.47
C ASP A 345 -7.45 -6.24 -7.45
N HIS A 346 -7.52 -5.19 -6.64
CA HIS A 346 -6.68 -4.98 -5.46
C HIS A 346 -7.49 -5.08 -4.16
N LYS A 347 -6.93 -5.77 -3.16
CA LYS A 347 -7.42 -5.70 -1.77
C LYS A 347 -6.79 -4.52 -1.05
N PRO A 348 -7.57 -3.66 -0.37
CA PRO A 348 -7.00 -2.59 0.44
C PRO A 348 -6.12 -3.14 1.56
N VAL A 349 -4.94 -2.56 1.76
CA VAL A 349 -4.00 -2.90 2.83
C VAL A 349 -3.97 -1.76 3.85
N PHE A 350 -3.93 -2.09 5.15
CA PHE A 350 -3.95 -1.12 6.24
C PHE A 350 -2.89 -1.41 7.31
N LEU A 351 -2.44 -0.35 8.00
CA LEU A 351 -1.57 -0.43 9.17
C LEU A 351 -2.20 0.38 10.32
N SER A 352 -2.70 -0.31 11.33
CA SER A 352 -3.30 0.28 12.54
C SER A 352 -2.28 0.27 13.66
N PHE A 353 -2.12 1.39 14.36
CA PHE A 353 -1.25 1.51 15.53
C PHE A 353 -1.63 2.72 16.38
N ARG A 354 -1.12 2.79 17.62
CA ARG A 354 -1.33 3.94 18.51
C ARG A 354 -0.20 4.95 18.38
N ILE A 355 -0.56 6.23 18.25
CA ILE A 355 0.39 7.34 18.37
C ILE A 355 0.33 7.87 19.80
N THR A 356 1.42 7.74 20.54
CA THR A 356 1.56 8.36 21.86
C THR A 356 1.94 9.83 21.74
N THR A 357 1.29 10.69 22.53
CA THR A 357 1.56 12.14 22.57
C THR A 357 3.03 12.45 22.87
N GLY A 358 3.66 13.32 22.06
CA GLY A 358 5.00 13.85 22.35
C GLY A 358 6.20 13.04 21.84
N THR A 359 6.02 11.88 21.20
CA THR A 359 7.10 11.06 20.63
C THR A 359 7.82 11.68 19.43
N GLY A 360 7.28 12.77 18.87
CA GLY A 360 7.88 13.50 17.75
C GLY A 360 9.03 14.46 18.11
N LYS A 361 9.46 14.54 19.38
CA LYS A 361 10.60 15.39 19.79
C LYS A 361 11.89 14.55 19.90
N PRO A 362 12.90 14.74 19.03
CA PRO A 362 14.16 13.98 19.08
C PRO A 362 15.03 14.21 20.33
N ASN A 363 14.60 14.99 21.32
CA ASN A 363 15.46 15.45 22.42
C ASN A 363 14.81 15.48 23.82
N ALA A 364 13.70 14.76 24.06
CA ALA A 364 13.07 14.79 25.39
C ALA A 364 13.74 13.86 26.43
N ASN A 365 14.50 12.85 26.01
CA ASN A 365 15.14 11.87 26.91
C ASN A 365 16.66 12.02 27.02
N LYS A 366 17.17 13.25 27.20
CA LYS A 366 18.40 13.41 27.98
C LYS A 366 17.99 13.62 29.42
N HIS A 367 17.90 12.52 30.18
CA HIS A 367 17.86 12.60 31.64
C HIS A 367 18.99 13.52 32.09
N LYS A 368 18.63 14.68 32.65
CA LYS A 368 19.53 15.48 33.47
C LYS A 368 19.89 14.62 34.68
N CYS A 369 21.01 13.90 34.59
CA CYS A 369 21.68 13.41 35.78
C CYS A 369 22.39 14.63 36.40
N CYS A 370 21.64 15.42 37.17
CA CYS A 370 22.24 16.32 38.15
C CYS A 370 22.69 15.44 39.31
N VAL A 371 23.98 15.11 39.36
CA VAL A 371 24.60 14.63 40.59
C VAL A 371 24.88 15.88 41.43
N LEU A 372 24.05 16.09 42.44
CA LEU A 372 24.42 16.85 43.62
C LEU A 372 25.17 15.89 44.53
N GLN A 373 26.47 16.12 44.69
CA GLN A 373 27.17 15.98 45.96
C GLN A 373 28.41 16.87 45.95
#